data_AF-A0AAW0SXP8-F1
#
_entry.id   AF-A0AAW0SXP8-F1
#
_cell.length_a   1.000
_cell.length_b   1.000
_cell.length_c   1.000
_cell.angle_alpha   90.00
_cell.angle_beta   90.00
_cell.angle_gamma   90.00
#
_symmetry.space_group_name_H-M   'P 1'
#
loop_
_entity.id
_entity.type
_entity.pdbx_description
1 polymer ?
#
loop_
_entity_poly.entity_id
_entity_poly.type
_entity_poly.pdbx_seq_one_letter_code
_entity_poly.pdbx_strand_id
1 'polypeptide(L)'
;MGNNGRFGIFYPLASHVFQGRQDLISSTIWTQLEASLDLFETHEAGDILFYGYDLPAFNFDFSGLGNLVPKLDETEGWSGTLADIMDQMGFQDIPQVVLDNKLALLLGVNNTDDKVYEVKTGSDGMGDFMNIQSWNGSSTLHYWKGEGAQYCNMINGTDGSQYPPRLTRDSVLRIYTSELCRSLYLTYEKDLYHHGIPVYRYVPPREVLEDPEVNHDNLCYCVPDRDHCLGAGMLSLQPCLGLPLVLSTPHFYQGDEKELAKLVGLNPTKSEHETTIDVEPRTGVAMYAAKKMQLNIPLKRYGNLPSFKNVPEVIFPILWVNESANVDADMSQEVRNAVFVPFVVVDAICGSLIAVGALLLVLSGFRFLHIKRSAEQDKL
;
A
#
# COMPACT_ATOMS: atom_id res chain seq x y z
N MET A 1 20.48 -36.50 10.55
CA MET A 1 20.98 -35.20 10.06
C MET A 1 20.53 -35.10 8.60
N GLY A 2 19.59 -34.23 8.22
CA GLY A 2 18.73 -33.39 9.05
C GLY A 2 17.49 -32.97 8.25
N ASN A 3 16.30 -33.33 8.73
CA ASN A 3 15.05 -32.76 8.22
C ASN A 3 14.84 -31.41 8.92
N ASN A 4 15.46 -30.37 8.37
CA ASN A 4 15.17 -29.00 8.78
C ASN A 4 13.91 -28.54 8.01
N GLY A 5 12.84 -28.22 8.75
CA GLY A 5 11.71 -27.40 8.27
C GLY A 5 12.07 -25.90 8.24
N ARG A 6 11.24 -25.06 7.59
CA ARG A 6 11.58 -23.73 6.99
C ARG A 6 10.31 -22.85 6.65
N PHE A 7 10.16 -22.15 5.49
CA PHE A 7 8.92 -21.50 4.94
C PHE A 7 8.77 -21.39 3.38
N GLY A 8 7.63 -21.75 2.74
CA GLY A 8 7.48 -21.92 1.26
C GLY A 8 6.14 -21.43 0.65
N ILE A 9 6.19 -20.64 -0.43
CA ILE A 9 5.04 -19.87 -0.96
C ILE A 9 4.13 -20.70 -1.89
N PHE A 10 4.60 -21.86 -2.35
CA PHE A 10 3.91 -22.68 -3.35
C PHE A 10 2.50 -23.12 -2.93
N TYR A 11 2.29 -23.57 -1.68
CA TYR A 11 1.00 -24.14 -1.28
C TYR A 11 -0.19 -23.17 -1.34
N PRO A 12 -0.08 -21.92 -0.85
CA PRO A 12 -1.07 -20.87 -1.12
C PRO A 12 -1.32 -20.66 -2.63
N LEU A 13 -0.27 -20.63 -3.45
CA LEU A 13 -0.37 -20.39 -4.89
C LEU A 13 -1.09 -21.54 -5.60
N ALA A 14 -0.65 -22.78 -5.37
CA ALA A 14 -1.31 -24.00 -5.83
C ALA A 14 -2.73 -24.13 -5.30
N SER A 15 -3.00 -23.77 -4.04
CA SER A 15 -4.38 -23.79 -3.55
C SER A 15 -5.25 -22.71 -4.15
N HIS A 16 -4.72 -21.54 -4.51
CA HIS A 16 -5.49 -20.55 -5.24
C HIS A 16 -5.88 -21.11 -6.63
N VAL A 17 -4.92 -21.75 -7.30
CA VAL A 17 -5.14 -22.43 -8.60
C VAL A 17 -6.16 -23.57 -8.49
N PHE A 18 -5.99 -24.49 -7.55
CA PHE A 18 -6.86 -25.67 -7.40
C PHE A 18 -8.13 -25.41 -6.56
N GLN A 19 -8.40 -24.17 -6.14
CA GLN A 19 -9.53 -23.85 -5.27
C GLN A 19 -10.87 -24.16 -5.96
N GLY A 20 -11.74 -24.89 -5.26
CA GLY A 20 -13.09 -25.22 -5.75
C GLY A 20 -13.20 -26.47 -6.62
N ARG A 21 -12.09 -27.11 -7.03
CA ARG A 21 -12.12 -28.48 -7.57
C ARG A 21 -11.84 -29.50 -6.47
N GLN A 22 -12.82 -30.36 -6.20
CA GLN A 22 -12.74 -31.52 -5.30
C GLN A 22 -13.09 -32.80 -6.06
N ASP A 23 -12.46 -32.98 -7.23
CA ASP A 23 -12.53 -34.21 -8.00
C ASP A 23 -11.42 -35.20 -7.59
N LEU A 24 -11.49 -36.42 -8.12
CA LEU A 24 -10.49 -37.45 -7.80
C LEU A 24 -9.06 -37.02 -8.23
N ILE A 25 -8.96 -36.28 -9.34
CA ILE A 25 -7.71 -35.78 -9.92
C ILE A 25 -7.01 -34.84 -8.93
N SER A 26 -7.71 -33.79 -8.48
CA SER A 26 -7.17 -32.84 -7.51
C SER A 26 -6.77 -33.52 -6.20
N SER A 27 -7.51 -34.52 -5.72
CA SER A 27 -7.10 -35.29 -4.53
C SER A 27 -5.78 -36.07 -4.70
N THR A 28 -5.53 -36.60 -5.90
CA THR A 28 -4.27 -37.28 -6.26
C THR A 28 -3.12 -36.30 -6.40
N ILE A 29 -3.35 -35.18 -7.10
CA ILE A 29 -2.39 -34.06 -7.22
C ILE A 29 -1.96 -33.59 -5.84
N TRP A 30 -2.91 -33.32 -4.95
CA TRP A 30 -2.64 -32.91 -3.56
C TRP A 30 -1.73 -33.90 -2.83
N THR A 31 -2.03 -35.21 -2.91
CA THR A 31 -1.23 -36.25 -2.26
C THR A 31 0.21 -36.31 -2.79
N GLN A 32 0.42 -36.09 -4.09
CA GLN A 32 1.75 -36.10 -4.70
C GLN A 32 2.52 -34.78 -4.46
N LEU A 33 1.83 -33.64 -4.42
CA LEU A 33 2.40 -32.36 -3.98
C LEU A 33 2.97 -32.47 -2.56
N GLU A 34 2.21 -33.04 -1.62
CA GLU A 34 2.67 -33.30 -0.24
C GLU A 34 3.88 -34.23 -0.14
N ALA A 35 4.03 -35.19 -1.04
CA ALA A 35 5.22 -36.05 -1.08
C ALA A 35 6.48 -35.33 -1.63
N SER A 36 6.30 -34.19 -2.31
CA SER A 36 7.35 -33.48 -3.06
C SER A 36 7.77 -32.12 -2.47
N LEU A 37 6.97 -31.55 -1.57
CA LEU A 37 7.13 -30.18 -1.09
C LEU A 37 7.07 -30.09 0.44
N ASP A 38 7.98 -29.30 1.00
CA ASP A 38 7.87 -28.86 2.38
C ASP A 38 6.98 -27.60 2.46
N LEU A 39 6.22 -27.43 3.56
CA LEU A 39 5.37 -26.26 3.82
C LEU A 39 6.00 -24.83 3.65
N PHE A 40 7.30 -24.52 3.78
CA PHE A 40 8.38 -25.29 4.35
C PHE A 40 9.83 -25.06 3.80
N GLU A 41 10.18 -24.02 3.00
CA GLU A 41 11.48 -23.80 2.28
C GLU A 41 12.53 -22.78 2.88
N THR A 42 13.85 -22.91 2.64
CA THR A 42 14.88 -21.93 3.08
C THR A 42 15.64 -21.44 1.87
N HIS A 43 15.73 -20.12 1.72
CA HIS A 43 16.34 -19.43 0.59
C HIS A 43 17.24 -18.29 1.08
N GLU A 44 18.14 -17.80 0.23
CA GLU A 44 18.86 -16.56 0.53
C GLU A 44 17.92 -15.35 0.41
N ALA A 45 18.18 -14.29 1.17
CA ALA A 45 17.36 -13.08 1.11
C ALA A 45 17.39 -12.42 -0.30
N GLY A 46 18.51 -12.57 -1.03
CA GLY A 46 18.63 -12.11 -2.41
C GLY A 46 17.68 -12.85 -3.37
N ASP A 47 17.46 -14.15 -3.16
CA ASP A 47 16.59 -14.97 -4.00
C ASP A 47 15.11 -14.68 -3.71
N ILE A 48 14.73 -14.57 -2.43
CA ILE A 48 13.36 -14.20 -2.03
C ILE A 48 12.96 -12.82 -2.56
N LEU A 49 13.89 -11.86 -2.52
CA LEU A 49 13.61 -10.48 -2.90
C LEU A 49 13.76 -10.24 -4.40
N PHE A 50 14.90 -10.56 -5.01
CA PHE A 50 15.31 -9.99 -6.30
C PHE A 50 15.63 -11.02 -7.39
N TYR A 51 16.40 -12.06 -7.05
CA TYR A 51 16.93 -12.99 -8.07
C TYR A 51 15.92 -14.07 -8.45
N GLY A 52 15.04 -14.43 -7.51
CA GLY A 52 14.03 -15.47 -7.65
C GLY A 52 14.60 -16.88 -7.56
N TYR A 53 13.82 -17.78 -6.97
CA TYR A 53 14.05 -19.22 -7.01
C TYR A 53 13.06 -19.90 -7.96
N ASP A 54 13.47 -21.00 -8.57
CA ASP A 54 12.63 -21.74 -9.51
C ASP A 54 11.59 -22.57 -8.75
N LEU A 55 10.34 -22.57 -9.24
CA LEU A 55 9.33 -23.50 -8.73
C LEU A 55 9.66 -24.92 -9.21
N PRO A 56 9.43 -25.96 -8.39
CA PRO A 56 9.76 -27.33 -8.76
C PRO A 56 8.84 -27.83 -9.87
N ALA A 57 9.39 -28.72 -10.71
CA ALA A 57 8.63 -29.47 -11.69
C ALA A 57 7.95 -30.67 -11.02
N PHE A 58 6.74 -31.00 -11.49
CA PHE A 58 5.94 -32.10 -11.02
C PHE A 58 5.89 -33.22 -12.07
N ASN A 59 5.56 -34.43 -11.60
CA ASN A 59 5.27 -35.57 -12.45
C ASN A 59 4.15 -36.38 -11.78
N PHE A 60 2.91 -36.12 -12.20
CA PHE A 60 1.72 -36.74 -11.67
C PHE A 60 1.37 -38.01 -12.43
N ASP A 61 1.61 -39.15 -11.80
CA ASP A 61 1.12 -40.44 -12.29
C ASP A 61 -0.37 -40.60 -11.93
N PHE A 62 -1.21 -40.80 -12.94
CA PHE A 62 -2.64 -41.07 -12.81
C PHE A 62 -3.02 -42.49 -13.27
N SER A 63 -2.03 -43.36 -13.53
CA SER A 63 -2.27 -44.73 -13.97
C SER A 63 -3.19 -45.48 -13.00
N GLY A 64 -4.25 -46.10 -13.54
CA GLY A 64 -5.30 -46.77 -12.78
C GLY A 64 -6.48 -45.89 -12.31
N LEU A 65 -6.49 -44.58 -12.56
CA LEU A 65 -7.62 -43.69 -12.21
C LEU A 65 -8.69 -43.51 -13.30
N GLY A 66 -8.44 -43.85 -14.56
CA GLY A 66 -9.41 -43.66 -15.65
C GLY A 66 -10.67 -44.53 -15.52
N ASN A 67 -10.56 -45.68 -14.86
CA ASN A 67 -11.70 -46.49 -14.42
C ASN A 67 -12.63 -45.77 -13.41
N LEU A 68 -12.16 -44.72 -12.75
CA LEU A 68 -12.90 -43.93 -11.74
C LEU A 68 -13.24 -42.52 -12.20
N VAL A 69 -12.50 -41.97 -13.18
CA VAL A 69 -12.70 -40.63 -13.74
C VAL A 69 -12.93 -40.70 -15.24
N PRO A 70 -14.19 -40.71 -15.71
CA PRO A 70 -14.50 -40.70 -17.13
C PRO A 70 -13.89 -39.45 -17.81
N LYS A 71 -13.12 -39.67 -18.89
CA LYS A 71 -12.29 -38.70 -19.65
C LYS A 71 -10.85 -38.47 -19.16
N LEU A 72 -10.36 -39.15 -18.12
CA LEU A 72 -8.92 -39.20 -17.92
C LEU A 72 -8.31 -40.18 -18.93
N ASP A 73 -7.37 -39.73 -19.75
CA ASP A 73 -6.58 -40.65 -20.58
C ASP A 73 -5.54 -41.35 -19.68
N GLU A 74 -5.64 -42.67 -19.55
CA GLU A 74 -4.79 -43.45 -18.64
C GLU A 74 -3.32 -43.53 -19.11
N THR A 75 -2.99 -43.02 -20.31
CA THR A 75 -1.66 -43.18 -20.91
C THR A 75 -0.73 -41.97 -20.77
N GLU A 76 -1.23 -40.79 -20.36
CA GLU A 76 -0.42 -39.58 -20.17
C GLU A 76 -0.55 -39.03 -18.74
N GLY A 77 0.42 -39.41 -17.90
CA GLY A 77 0.68 -38.69 -16.65
C GLY A 77 1.13 -37.25 -16.93
N TRP A 78 0.77 -36.31 -16.07
CA TRP A 78 1.05 -34.89 -16.28
C TRP A 78 2.41 -34.52 -15.69
N SER A 79 3.33 -34.07 -16.55
CA SER A 79 4.68 -33.67 -16.13
C SER A 79 5.04 -32.28 -16.65
N GLY A 80 5.71 -31.48 -15.81
CA GLY A 80 6.14 -30.12 -16.15
C GLY A 80 6.14 -29.17 -14.95
N THR A 81 6.28 -27.89 -15.25
CA THR A 81 6.12 -26.77 -14.31
C THR A 81 4.68 -26.65 -13.81
N LEU A 82 4.42 -25.84 -12.78
CA LEU A 82 3.03 -25.57 -12.36
C LEU A 82 2.18 -24.98 -13.51
N ALA A 83 2.78 -24.22 -14.44
CA ALA A 83 2.10 -23.71 -15.63
C ALA A 83 1.67 -24.84 -16.58
N ASP A 84 2.55 -25.81 -16.86
CA ASP A 84 2.23 -26.95 -17.73
C ASP A 84 1.06 -27.77 -17.17
N ILE A 85 1.06 -28.00 -15.85
CA ILE A 85 -0.02 -28.68 -15.14
C ILE A 85 -1.34 -27.89 -15.20
N MET A 86 -1.27 -26.55 -15.12
CA MET A 86 -2.46 -25.69 -15.24
C MET A 86 -3.05 -25.70 -16.66
N ASP A 87 -2.20 -25.67 -17.70
CA ASP A 87 -2.65 -25.77 -19.10
C ASP A 87 -3.30 -27.13 -19.37
N GLN A 88 -2.66 -28.23 -18.93
CA GLN A 88 -3.20 -29.60 -19.01
C GLN A 88 -4.53 -29.76 -18.24
N MET A 89 -4.74 -29.00 -17.17
CA MET A 89 -6.01 -28.93 -16.43
C MET A 89 -7.07 -27.99 -17.06
N GLY A 90 -6.74 -27.32 -18.17
CA GLY A 90 -7.62 -26.43 -18.93
C GLY A 90 -7.84 -25.05 -18.32
N PHE A 91 -6.95 -24.57 -17.43
CA PHE A 91 -7.02 -23.20 -16.91
C PHE A 91 -6.73 -22.19 -18.03
N GLN A 92 -7.59 -21.18 -18.20
CA GLN A 92 -7.45 -20.17 -19.26
C GLN A 92 -6.60 -18.96 -18.82
N ASP A 93 -6.65 -18.60 -17.54
CA ASP A 93 -5.98 -17.43 -16.97
C ASP A 93 -4.86 -17.87 -16.00
N ILE A 94 -3.70 -18.27 -16.56
CA ILE A 94 -2.52 -18.65 -15.76
C ILE A 94 -1.77 -17.37 -15.34
N PRO A 95 -1.52 -17.12 -14.04
CA PRO A 95 -0.77 -15.94 -13.60
C PRO A 95 0.66 -15.91 -14.17
N GLN A 96 1.15 -14.72 -14.57
CA GLN A 96 2.46 -14.59 -15.22
C GLN A 96 3.61 -15.17 -14.37
N VAL A 97 3.59 -14.95 -13.06
CA VAL A 97 4.56 -15.52 -12.10
C VAL A 97 4.59 -17.06 -12.08
N VAL A 98 3.49 -17.72 -12.47
CA VAL A 98 3.44 -19.17 -12.65
C VAL A 98 4.02 -19.57 -14.01
N LEU A 99 3.73 -18.81 -15.07
CA LEU A 99 4.30 -18.99 -16.42
C LEU A 99 5.82 -18.81 -16.45
N ASP A 100 6.34 -17.85 -15.68
CA ASP A 100 7.77 -17.57 -15.56
C ASP A 100 8.54 -18.69 -14.79
N ASN A 101 7.81 -19.60 -14.13
CA ASN A 101 8.30 -20.64 -13.22
C ASN A 101 9.29 -20.15 -12.15
N LYS A 102 9.28 -18.86 -11.83
CA LYS A 102 10.28 -18.22 -10.98
C LYS A 102 9.64 -17.22 -10.03
N LEU A 103 9.97 -17.32 -8.75
CA LEU A 103 9.32 -16.56 -7.70
C LEU A 103 10.31 -15.70 -6.90
N ALA A 104 10.11 -14.39 -6.97
CA ALA A 104 10.68 -13.39 -6.06
C ALA A 104 9.65 -12.27 -5.83
N LEU A 105 9.73 -11.58 -4.69
CA LEU A 105 8.78 -10.50 -4.35
C LEU A 105 8.96 -9.24 -5.20
N LEU A 106 10.19 -8.96 -5.65
CA LEU A 106 10.56 -7.83 -6.50
C LEU A 106 11.28 -8.33 -7.78
N LEU A 107 10.84 -9.49 -8.30
CA LEU A 107 11.42 -10.10 -9.50
C LEU A 107 11.31 -9.13 -10.69
N GLY A 108 12.45 -8.86 -11.34
CA GLY A 108 12.49 -7.99 -12.52
C GLY A 108 12.28 -6.50 -12.27
N VAL A 109 12.11 -6.04 -11.02
CA VAL A 109 11.88 -4.60 -10.70
C VAL A 109 13.13 -3.75 -10.96
N ASN A 110 14.34 -4.29 -10.72
CA ASN A 110 15.59 -3.55 -10.86
C ASN A 110 15.82 -3.07 -12.31
N ASN A 111 16.06 -1.76 -12.47
CA ASN A 111 16.20 -1.05 -13.75
C ASN A 111 14.93 -1.01 -14.61
N THR A 112 13.75 -1.02 -13.98
CA THR A 112 12.46 -0.78 -14.65
C THR A 112 11.73 0.43 -14.07
N ASP A 113 10.67 0.88 -14.76
CA ASP A 113 9.77 1.93 -14.30
C ASP A 113 8.42 1.38 -13.81
N ASP A 114 7.80 2.11 -12.88
CA ASP A 114 6.43 1.88 -12.38
C ASP A 114 5.35 2.43 -13.35
N LYS A 115 5.61 2.31 -14.66
CA LYS A 115 4.77 2.84 -15.75
C LYS A 115 4.66 4.36 -15.76
N VAL A 116 3.93 4.86 -16.76
CA VAL A 116 3.72 6.29 -16.99
C VAL A 116 2.62 6.81 -16.05
N TYR A 117 2.97 7.80 -15.24
CA TYR A 117 2.02 8.62 -14.49
C TYR A 117 1.74 9.92 -15.26
N GLU A 118 0.46 10.21 -15.49
CA GLU A 118 0.00 11.51 -15.98
C GLU A 118 -0.49 12.33 -14.78
N VAL A 119 0.07 13.52 -14.56
CA VAL A 119 -0.22 14.36 -13.38
C VAL A 119 -0.60 15.78 -13.78
N LYS A 120 -1.39 16.45 -12.94
CA LYS A 120 -1.75 17.85 -13.14
C LYS A 120 -0.57 18.79 -12.83
N THR A 121 -0.15 19.53 -13.84
CA THR A 121 0.96 20.51 -13.79
C THR A 121 0.64 21.77 -12.99
N GLY A 122 -0.63 22.01 -12.64
CA GLY A 122 -1.10 23.23 -11.99
C GLY A 122 -1.34 24.42 -12.92
N SER A 123 -1.28 24.24 -14.25
CA SER A 123 -1.51 25.32 -15.23
C SER A 123 -2.87 26.00 -15.11
N ASP A 124 -3.90 25.23 -14.76
CA ASP A 124 -5.28 25.71 -14.59
C ASP A 124 -5.59 26.13 -13.14
N GLY A 125 -4.61 26.02 -12.24
CA GLY A 125 -4.73 26.32 -10.82
C GLY A 125 -3.97 25.31 -9.96
N MET A 126 -3.56 25.72 -8.76
CA MET A 126 -2.75 24.88 -7.86
C MET A 126 -3.58 23.93 -6.96
N GLY A 127 -4.92 23.96 -7.02
CA GLY A 127 -5.78 23.23 -6.08
C GLY A 127 -5.73 21.71 -6.20
N ASP A 128 -5.29 21.21 -7.36
CA ASP A 128 -5.12 19.80 -7.70
C ASP A 128 -3.73 19.53 -8.33
N PHE A 129 -2.76 20.40 -8.03
CA PHE A 129 -1.36 20.24 -8.44
C PHE A 129 -0.79 18.88 -8.00
N MET A 130 -0.05 18.23 -8.91
CA MET A 130 0.50 16.87 -8.78
C MET A 130 -0.55 15.75 -8.61
N ASN A 131 -1.86 16.03 -8.65
CA ASN A 131 -2.85 14.96 -8.64
C ASN A 131 -2.76 14.14 -9.92
N ILE A 132 -2.75 12.82 -9.76
CA ILE A 132 -2.69 11.84 -10.84
C ILE A 132 -4.01 11.89 -11.63
N GLN A 133 -3.90 11.88 -12.95
CA GLN A 133 -5.03 11.81 -13.90
C GLN A 133 -5.15 10.41 -14.50
N SER A 134 -4.02 9.79 -14.82
CA SER A 134 -3.96 8.41 -15.27
C SER A 134 -2.66 7.74 -14.82
N TRP A 135 -2.74 6.43 -14.61
CA TRP A 135 -1.59 5.55 -14.45
C TRP A 135 -1.63 4.51 -15.56
N ASN A 136 -0.52 4.37 -16.28
CA ASN A 136 -0.39 3.51 -17.45
C ASN A 136 -1.52 3.70 -18.50
N GLY A 137 -1.97 4.94 -18.68
CA GLY A 137 -3.05 5.30 -19.62
C GLY A 137 -4.48 5.05 -19.13
N SER A 138 -4.70 4.58 -17.90
CA SER A 138 -6.03 4.46 -17.30
C SER A 138 -6.23 5.42 -16.14
N SER A 139 -7.38 6.10 -16.10
CA SER A 139 -7.80 6.97 -14.99
C SER A 139 -8.45 6.22 -13.82
N THR A 140 -8.62 4.90 -13.94
CA THR A 140 -9.15 4.03 -12.88
C THR A 140 -8.42 2.70 -12.86
N LEU A 141 -8.31 2.10 -11.68
CA LEU A 141 -7.86 0.73 -11.50
C LEU A 141 -8.93 -0.24 -12.00
N HIS A 142 -8.56 -1.50 -12.20
CA HIS A 142 -9.48 -2.55 -12.64
C HIS A 142 -9.44 -3.80 -11.75
N TYR A 143 -8.82 -3.70 -10.57
CA TYR A 143 -8.60 -4.81 -9.64
C TYR A 143 -9.87 -5.16 -8.86
N TRP A 144 -10.52 -4.14 -8.29
CA TRP A 144 -11.63 -4.30 -7.33
C TRP A 144 -12.95 -4.56 -8.07
N LYS A 145 -13.79 -5.47 -7.56
CA LYS A 145 -14.99 -5.98 -8.25
C LYS A 145 -16.23 -5.97 -7.35
N GLY A 146 -17.41 -6.05 -7.98
CA GLY A 146 -18.72 -6.06 -7.31
C GLY A 146 -19.24 -4.67 -6.96
N GLU A 147 -20.20 -4.62 -6.03
CA GLU A 147 -20.75 -3.37 -5.52
C GLU A 147 -19.66 -2.48 -4.89
N GLY A 148 -19.73 -1.16 -5.12
CA GLY A 148 -18.71 -0.20 -4.68
C GLY A 148 -17.43 -0.18 -5.53
N ALA A 149 -17.23 -1.09 -6.48
CA ALA A 149 -15.99 -1.18 -7.27
C ALA A 149 -15.59 0.12 -7.97
N GLN A 150 -16.54 0.96 -8.39
CA GLN A 150 -16.22 2.26 -9.00
C GLN A 150 -15.44 3.17 -8.03
N TYR A 151 -15.80 3.19 -6.74
CA TYR A 151 -15.12 3.94 -5.70
C TYR A 151 -13.76 3.30 -5.38
N CYS A 152 -13.73 1.99 -5.14
CA CYS A 152 -12.50 1.27 -4.78
C CYS A 152 -11.38 1.38 -5.84
N ASN A 153 -11.76 1.51 -7.11
CA ASN A 153 -10.84 1.66 -8.25
C ASN A 153 -10.47 3.12 -8.60
N MET A 154 -10.92 4.12 -7.86
CA MET A 154 -10.51 5.51 -8.12
C MET A 154 -9.02 5.71 -7.84
N ILE A 155 -8.30 6.31 -8.78
CA ILE A 155 -6.96 6.85 -8.55
C ILE A 155 -7.14 8.29 -8.04
N ASN A 156 -6.86 8.50 -6.75
CA ASN A 156 -7.04 9.78 -6.07
C ASN A 156 -5.75 10.29 -5.44
N GLY A 157 -5.47 11.59 -5.63
CA GLY A 157 -4.36 12.28 -4.99
C GLY A 157 -3.06 12.20 -5.79
N THR A 158 -1.94 12.31 -5.09
CA THR A 158 -0.59 12.36 -5.70
C THR A 158 0.18 11.06 -5.46
N ASP A 159 1.42 10.98 -5.93
CA ASP A 159 2.37 9.89 -5.63
C ASP A 159 2.94 9.97 -4.19
N GLY A 160 2.63 11.04 -3.46
CA GLY A 160 3.14 11.32 -2.11
C GLY A 160 4.43 12.14 -2.07
N SER A 161 5.09 12.42 -3.19
CA SER A 161 6.32 13.26 -3.22
C SER A 161 6.01 14.74 -2.94
N GLN A 162 4.90 15.22 -3.50
CA GLN A 162 4.39 16.57 -3.30
C GLN A 162 2.86 16.58 -3.38
N TYR A 163 2.25 17.54 -2.70
CA TYR A 163 0.80 17.77 -2.63
C TYR A 163 0.45 19.19 -3.09
N PRO A 164 -0.85 19.49 -3.33
CA PRO A 164 -1.32 20.86 -3.50
C PRO A 164 -0.83 21.80 -2.38
N PRO A 165 -0.36 23.01 -2.70
CA PRO A 165 0.15 23.98 -1.72
C PRO A 165 -0.97 24.56 -0.83
N ARG A 166 -0.55 25.21 0.27
CA ARG A 166 -1.42 25.87 1.28
C ARG A 166 -2.26 24.88 2.10
N LEU A 167 -1.62 23.79 2.53
CA LEU A 167 -2.22 22.80 3.43
C LEU A 167 -2.58 23.41 4.79
N THR A 168 -3.68 22.92 5.35
CA THR A 168 -4.16 23.21 6.70
C THR A 168 -4.16 21.92 7.54
N ARG A 169 -4.35 22.04 8.86
CA ARG A 169 -4.51 20.87 9.74
C ARG A 169 -5.76 20.03 9.42
N ASP A 170 -6.75 20.64 8.76
CA ASP A 170 -7.98 19.96 8.31
C ASP A 170 -7.86 19.36 6.88
N SER A 171 -6.71 19.54 6.22
CA SER A 171 -6.47 18.98 4.88
C SER A 171 -6.34 17.46 4.95
N VAL A 172 -7.01 16.74 4.04
CA VAL A 172 -6.88 15.29 3.89
C VAL A 172 -6.02 15.01 2.67
N LEU A 173 -4.82 14.49 2.89
CA LEU A 173 -3.90 14.13 1.82
C LEU A 173 -4.33 12.78 1.24
N ARG A 174 -4.35 12.66 -0.09
CA ARG A 174 -4.64 11.39 -0.78
C ARG A 174 -3.41 10.95 -1.56
N ILE A 175 -3.14 9.66 -1.54
CA ILE A 175 -1.95 9.06 -2.14
C ILE A 175 -2.35 7.82 -2.93
N TYR A 176 -1.68 7.63 -4.07
CA TYR A 176 -1.67 6.38 -4.82
C TYR A 176 -0.24 6.01 -5.19
N THR A 177 0.15 4.78 -4.85
CA THR A 177 1.30 4.08 -5.43
C THR A 177 0.84 2.71 -5.90
N SER A 178 1.40 2.20 -6.99
CA SER A 178 0.95 0.92 -7.59
C SER A 178 1.02 -0.26 -6.61
N GLU A 179 2.06 -0.31 -5.78
CA GLU A 179 2.32 -1.33 -4.75
C GLU A 179 1.19 -1.49 -3.72
N LEU A 180 0.42 -0.42 -3.46
CA LEU A 180 -0.72 -0.45 -2.54
C LEU A 180 -2.00 -0.98 -3.20
N CYS A 181 -2.03 -1.07 -4.53
CA CYS A 181 -3.17 -1.48 -5.36
C CYS A 181 -4.49 -0.71 -5.16
N ARG A 182 -4.48 0.37 -4.37
CA ARG A 182 -5.60 1.28 -4.12
C ARG A 182 -5.07 2.66 -3.72
N SER A 183 -5.90 3.69 -3.87
CA SER A 183 -5.65 4.94 -3.17
C SER A 183 -5.91 4.81 -1.67
N LEU A 184 -5.10 5.50 -0.88
CA LEU A 184 -5.27 5.72 0.56
C LEU A 184 -5.39 7.22 0.86
N TYR A 185 -5.70 7.55 2.11
CA TYR A 185 -5.64 8.93 2.59
C TYR A 185 -4.93 9.02 3.94
N LEU A 186 -4.42 10.21 4.23
CA LEU A 186 -3.63 10.52 5.42
C LEU A 186 -4.23 11.77 6.08
N THR A 187 -4.30 11.76 7.42
CA THR A 187 -4.84 12.85 8.24
C THR A 187 -3.77 13.43 9.13
N TYR A 188 -3.89 14.72 9.45
CA TYR A 188 -2.97 15.45 10.31
C TYR A 188 -2.88 14.80 11.70
N GLU A 189 -1.64 14.64 12.20
CA GLU A 189 -1.36 14.25 13.58
C GLU A 189 -0.88 15.44 14.41
N LYS A 190 0.18 16.13 13.97
CA LYS A 190 0.89 17.14 14.76
C LYS A 190 1.78 18.06 13.92
N ASP A 191 2.10 19.22 14.49
CA ASP A 191 3.15 20.12 13.98
C ASP A 191 4.53 19.60 14.38
N LEU A 192 5.52 19.71 13.49
CA LEU A 192 6.93 19.38 13.72
C LEU A 192 7.83 20.43 13.04
N TYR A 193 9.15 20.31 13.26
CA TYR A 193 10.17 21.13 12.60
C TYR A 193 11.30 20.26 12.06
N HIS A 194 11.58 20.36 10.76
CA HIS A 194 12.76 19.77 10.12
C HIS A 194 13.72 20.89 9.75
N HIS A 195 14.93 20.90 10.32
CA HIS A 195 15.96 21.92 10.05
C HIS A 195 15.47 23.39 10.17
N GLY A 196 14.48 23.64 11.06
CA GLY A 196 13.87 24.96 11.27
C GLY A 196 12.75 25.32 10.28
N ILE A 197 12.40 24.44 9.35
CA ILE A 197 11.21 24.53 8.48
C ILE A 197 10.02 23.90 9.24
N PRO A 198 8.89 24.61 9.40
CA PRO A 198 7.68 24.04 9.99
C PRO A 198 7.05 23.04 9.02
N VAL A 199 6.63 21.89 9.55
CA VAL A 199 5.99 20.81 8.78
C VAL A 199 4.79 20.26 9.55
N TYR A 200 3.86 19.66 8.82
CA TYR A 200 2.74 18.90 9.39
C TYR A 200 2.98 17.41 9.17
N ARG A 201 2.92 16.62 10.26
CA ARG A 201 2.88 15.17 10.17
C ARG A 201 1.49 14.71 9.79
N TYR A 202 1.41 13.88 8.77
CA TYR A 202 0.22 13.12 8.38
C TYR A 202 0.49 11.62 8.53
N VAL A 203 -0.54 10.88 8.94
CA VAL A 203 -0.52 9.42 9.14
C VAL A 203 -1.77 8.80 8.52
N PRO A 204 -1.73 7.52 8.08
CA PRO A 204 -2.95 6.81 7.71
C PRO A 204 -3.77 6.59 8.98
N PRO A 205 -5.02 7.09 9.05
CA PRO A 205 -5.90 6.80 10.17
C PRO A 205 -6.44 5.37 10.04
N ARG A 206 -6.79 4.73 11.16
CA ARG A 206 -7.10 3.29 11.22
C ARG A 206 -8.19 2.86 10.23
N GLU A 207 -9.14 3.75 9.98
CA GLU A 207 -10.29 3.63 9.09
C GLU A 207 -9.91 3.19 7.66
N VAL A 208 -8.71 3.51 7.16
CA VAL A 208 -8.29 3.19 5.78
C VAL A 208 -8.07 1.69 5.53
N LEU A 209 -7.75 0.93 6.59
CA LEU A 209 -7.63 -0.53 6.59
C LEU A 209 -8.51 -1.16 7.68
N GLU A 210 -9.50 -0.44 8.21
CA GLU A 210 -10.43 -0.97 9.20
C GLU A 210 -11.30 -2.07 8.59
N ASP A 211 -11.70 -3.02 9.45
CA ASP A 211 -12.57 -4.14 9.10
C ASP A 211 -13.81 -3.68 8.30
N PRO A 212 -14.14 -4.31 7.16
CA PRO A 212 -15.31 -3.96 6.36
C PRO A 212 -16.66 -4.04 7.09
N GLU A 213 -16.79 -4.84 8.17
CA GLU A 213 -17.99 -4.85 9.03
C GLU A 213 -18.11 -3.58 9.90
N VAL A 214 -16.99 -2.91 10.18
CA VAL A 214 -16.95 -1.68 11.00
C VAL A 214 -16.93 -0.44 10.10
N ASN A 215 -16.15 -0.46 9.01
CA ASN A 215 -16.12 0.57 7.98
C ASN A 215 -16.58 0.01 6.64
N HIS A 216 -17.88 0.15 6.36
CA HIS A 216 -18.50 -0.35 5.14
C HIS A 216 -17.92 0.24 3.83
N ASP A 217 -17.24 1.40 3.87
CA ASP A 217 -16.54 1.94 2.69
C ASP A 217 -15.42 0.98 2.20
N ASN A 218 -14.90 0.11 3.07
CA ASN A 218 -13.89 -0.88 2.71
C ASN A 218 -14.47 -2.18 2.09
N LEU A 219 -15.80 -2.38 2.06
CA LEU A 219 -16.43 -3.61 1.54
C LEU A 219 -16.06 -3.91 0.07
N CYS A 220 -15.82 -2.91 -0.76
CA CYS A 220 -15.43 -3.16 -2.15
C CYS A 220 -13.97 -3.62 -2.34
N TYR A 221 -13.14 -3.57 -1.27
CA TYR A 221 -11.82 -4.19 -1.23
C TYR A 221 -11.86 -5.66 -0.77
N CYS A 222 -13.00 -6.14 -0.28
CA CYS A 222 -13.21 -7.53 0.09
C CYS A 222 -13.50 -8.37 -1.16
N VAL A 223 -12.42 -8.87 -1.78
CA VAL A 223 -12.43 -9.73 -2.98
C VAL A 223 -11.21 -10.67 -2.96
N PRO A 224 -11.30 -11.87 -3.57
CA PRO A 224 -12.43 -12.41 -4.33
C PRO A 224 -13.58 -12.94 -3.47
N ASP A 225 -13.31 -13.31 -2.22
CA ASP A 225 -14.31 -13.85 -1.29
C ASP A 225 -14.93 -12.69 -0.48
N ARG A 226 -16.23 -12.47 -0.67
CA ARG A 226 -17.00 -11.42 0.02
C ARG A 226 -17.60 -11.88 1.35
N ASP A 227 -17.70 -13.18 1.56
CA ASP A 227 -18.27 -13.76 2.77
C ASP A 227 -17.18 -13.96 3.86
N HIS A 228 -15.89 -13.92 3.47
CA HIS A 228 -14.74 -14.07 4.35
C HIS A 228 -13.71 -12.94 4.13
N CYS A 229 -14.07 -11.72 4.50
CA CYS A 229 -13.17 -10.57 4.43
C CYS A 229 -11.96 -10.74 5.36
N LEU A 230 -10.84 -10.11 4.99
CA LEU A 230 -9.72 -9.90 5.91
C LEU A 230 -10.12 -8.85 6.94
N GLY A 231 -9.81 -9.12 8.21
CA GLY A 231 -10.07 -8.18 9.31
C GLY A 231 -9.15 -6.95 9.28
N ALA A 232 -9.33 -6.09 10.29
CA ALA A 232 -8.63 -4.81 10.43
C ALA A 232 -7.10 -4.90 10.21
N GLY A 233 -6.55 -3.88 9.56
CA GLY A 233 -5.11 -3.70 9.31
C GLY A 233 -4.57 -4.48 8.10
N MET A 234 -5.43 -5.14 7.31
CA MET A 234 -5.03 -6.03 6.21
C MET A 234 -5.74 -5.72 4.89
N LEU A 235 -5.09 -6.03 3.77
CA LEU A 235 -5.61 -5.89 2.41
C LEU A 235 -5.12 -7.03 1.52
N SER A 236 -6.01 -7.65 0.74
CA SER A 236 -5.62 -8.68 -0.23
C SER A 236 -4.96 -8.03 -1.45
N LEU A 237 -3.74 -8.46 -1.80
CA LEU A 237 -3.05 -8.06 -3.03
C LEU A 237 -3.36 -9.01 -4.21
N GLN A 238 -4.10 -10.08 -3.97
CA GLN A 238 -4.51 -11.03 -5.01
C GLN A 238 -5.20 -10.38 -6.22
N PRO A 239 -6.11 -9.38 -6.07
CA PRO A 239 -6.80 -8.78 -7.22
C PRO A 239 -5.90 -7.98 -8.17
N CYS A 240 -4.69 -7.58 -7.73
CA CYS A 240 -3.74 -6.81 -8.53
C CYS A 240 -2.49 -7.60 -8.93
N LEU A 241 -1.96 -8.47 -8.05
CA LEU A 241 -0.75 -9.25 -8.29
C LEU A 241 -1.03 -10.68 -8.80
N GLY A 242 -2.26 -11.18 -8.72
CA GLY A 242 -2.59 -12.58 -9.01
C GLY A 242 -2.00 -13.59 -8.00
N LEU A 243 -1.38 -13.10 -6.94
CA LEU A 243 -0.74 -13.90 -5.88
C LEU A 243 -1.54 -13.81 -4.57
N PRO A 244 -1.61 -14.89 -3.77
CA PRO A 244 -2.28 -14.90 -2.46
C PRO A 244 -1.46 -14.19 -1.38
N LEU A 245 -1.04 -12.95 -1.64
CA LEU A 245 -0.34 -12.07 -0.71
C LEU A 245 -1.35 -11.16 0.00
N VAL A 246 -1.09 -10.91 1.28
CA VAL A 246 -1.84 -9.95 2.11
C VAL A 246 -0.89 -8.85 2.54
N LEU A 247 -1.20 -7.61 2.16
CA LEU A 247 -0.58 -6.41 2.69
C LEU A 247 -1.10 -6.17 4.10
N SER A 248 -0.21 -5.78 5.02
CA SER A 248 -0.59 -5.19 6.30
C SER A 248 0.38 -4.09 6.70
N THR A 249 0.09 -3.42 7.81
CA THR A 249 1.10 -2.67 8.57
C THR A 249 2.14 -3.62 9.20
N PRO A 250 3.36 -3.15 9.52
CA PRO A 250 4.35 -3.95 10.24
C PRO A 250 3.88 -4.39 11.62
N HIS A 251 4.16 -5.66 11.95
CA HIS A 251 3.66 -6.38 13.11
C HIS A 251 2.13 -6.25 13.32
N PHE A 252 1.37 -6.01 12.25
CA PHE A 252 -0.08 -5.76 12.27
C PHE A 252 -0.50 -4.59 13.19
N TYR A 253 0.29 -3.52 13.25
CA TYR A 253 -0.08 -2.27 13.93
C TYR A 253 -1.45 -1.74 13.45
N GLN A 254 -2.35 -1.37 14.37
CA GLN A 254 -3.76 -1.03 14.11
C GLN A 254 -4.68 -2.19 13.64
N GLY A 255 -4.19 -3.44 13.55
CA GLY A 255 -5.01 -4.61 13.20
C GLY A 255 -5.82 -5.21 14.36
N ASP A 256 -6.54 -6.32 14.11
CA ASP A 256 -7.31 -7.04 15.13
C ASP A 256 -6.39 -7.84 16.08
N GLU A 257 -6.38 -7.46 17.36
CA GLU A 257 -5.66 -8.14 18.44
C GLU A 257 -5.91 -9.66 18.50
N LYS A 258 -7.09 -10.14 18.08
CA LYS A 258 -7.39 -11.58 18.02
C LYS A 258 -6.57 -12.33 16.98
N GLU A 259 -6.28 -11.70 15.85
CA GLU A 259 -5.43 -12.28 14.80
C GLU A 259 -3.96 -12.26 15.23
N LEU A 260 -3.51 -11.15 15.84
CA LEU A 260 -2.16 -11.06 16.41
C LEU A 260 -1.93 -12.12 17.50
N ALA A 261 -2.92 -12.38 18.36
CA ALA A 261 -2.82 -13.35 19.45
C ALA A 261 -2.57 -14.81 19.01
N LYS A 262 -2.77 -15.13 17.71
CA LYS A 262 -2.45 -16.45 17.14
C LYS A 262 -0.96 -16.61 16.82
N LEU A 263 -0.17 -15.54 16.85
CA LEU A 263 1.23 -15.49 16.43
C LEU A 263 2.15 -15.08 17.58
N VAL A 264 3.33 -15.69 17.66
CA VAL A 264 4.35 -15.38 18.68
C VAL A 264 5.46 -14.54 18.06
N GLY A 265 5.92 -13.52 18.77
CA GLY A 265 7.00 -12.63 18.33
C GLY A 265 6.55 -11.30 17.70
N LEU A 266 5.24 -11.04 17.63
CA LEU A 266 4.71 -9.74 17.22
C LEU A 266 4.77 -8.71 18.37
N ASN A 267 5.10 -7.47 18.05
CA ASN A 267 5.15 -6.36 19.00
C ASN A 267 4.74 -5.04 18.29
N PRO A 268 3.45 -4.82 17.99
CA PRO A 268 3.00 -3.62 17.28
C PRO A 268 3.25 -2.34 18.11
N THR A 269 4.22 -1.51 17.71
CA THR A 269 4.43 -0.18 18.30
C THR A 269 4.21 0.93 17.27
N LYS A 270 3.53 2.01 17.69
CA LYS A 270 3.28 3.18 16.83
C LYS A 270 4.58 3.83 16.35
N SER A 271 5.57 3.97 17.24
CA SER A 271 6.86 4.58 16.92
C SER A 271 7.64 3.86 15.81
N GLU A 272 7.57 2.53 15.76
CA GLU A 272 8.35 1.73 14.82
C GLU A 272 7.54 1.42 13.55
N HIS A 273 6.24 1.14 13.68
CA HIS A 273 5.45 0.52 12.61
C HIS A 273 4.44 1.47 11.92
N GLU A 274 4.24 2.68 12.42
CA GLU A 274 3.39 3.66 11.74
C GLU A 274 4.05 4.21 10.47
N THR A 275 3.29 4.24 9.38
CA THR A 275 3.63 4.99 8.16
C THR A 275 3.41 6.48 8.42
N THR A 276 4.37 7.32 8.04
CA THR A 276 4.31 8.77 8.32
C THR A 276 4.80 9.58 7.15
N ILE A 277 4.22 10.75 6.92
CA ILE A 277 4.77 11.76 6.01
C ILE A 277 4.73 13.14 6.67
N ASP A 278 5.83 13.88 6.60
CA ASP A 278 5.94 15.25 7.12
C ASP A 278 6.04 16.22 5.94
N VAL A 279 5.05 17.10 5.81
CA VAL A 279 4.86 17.94 4.63
C VAL A 279 5.00 19.42 5.01
N GLU A 280 5.75 20.20 4.22
CA GLU A 280 5.82 21.66 4.37
C GLU A 280 4.49 22.28 3.86
N PRO A 281 3.72 22.97 4.71
CA PRO A 281 2.34 23.30 4.38
C PRO A 281 2.17 24.39 3.32
N ARG A 282 3.14 25.30 3.11
CA ARG A 282 3.01 26.37 2.11
C ARG A 282 3.14 25.82 0.69
N THR A 283 4.00 24.83 0.46
CA THR A 283 4.32 24.26 -0.88
C THR A 283 3.82 22.85 -1.12
N GLY A 284 3.45 22.12 -0.06
CA GLY A 284 3.03 20.72 -0.16
C GLY A 284 4.18 19.73 -0.36
N VAL A 285 5.44 20.15 -0.28
CA VAL A 285 6.62 19.26 -0.46
C VAL A 285 6.76 18.32 0.74
N ALA A 286 6.95 17.03 0.49
CA ALA A 286 7.31 16.06 1.52
C ALA A 286 8.77 16.26 1.96
N MET A 287 8.98 16.63 3.23
CA MET A 287 10.31 16.84 3.82
C MET A 287 10.87 15.56 4.45
N TYR A 288 9.98 14.68 4.90
CA TYR A 288 10.30 13.35 5.40
C TYR A 288 9.15 12.41 5.06
N ALA A 289 9.45 11.19 4.65
CA ALA A 289 8.48 10.13 4.45
C ALA A 289 9.05 8.80 4.98
N ALA A 290 8.18 7.98 5.55
CA ALA A 290 8.48 6.60 5.90
C ALA A 290 7.23 5.75 5.60
N LYS A 291 7.23 5.12 4.43
CA LYS A 291 6.23 4.14 3.99
C LYS A 291 6.62 2.78 4.56
N LYS A 292 5.78 2.24 5.43
CA LYS A 292 6.03 0.99 6.14
C LYS A 292 4.90 0.00 5.89
N MET A 293 5.28 -1.16 5.37
CA MET A 293 4.35 -2.20 4.95
C MET A 293 4.92 -3.58 5.25
N GLN A 294 4.03 -4.55 5.43
CA GLN A 294 4.33 -5.95 5.69
C GLN A 294 3.63 -6.82 4.66
N LEU A 295 4.36 -7.82 4.17
CA LEU A 295 3.86 -8.82 3.24
C LEU A 295 3.64 -10.13 4.02
N ASN A 296 2.44 -10.67 3.88
CA ASN A 296 1.95 -11.84 4.58
C ASN A 296 1.34 -12.83 3.60
N ILE A 297 1.16 -14.07 4.03
CA ILE A 297 0.51 -15.14 3.28
C ILE A 297 -0.58 -15.81 4.13
N PRO A 298 -1.75 -16.15 3.58
CA PRO A 298 -2.72 -17.01 4.25
C PRO A 298 -2.13 -18.41 4.48
N LEU A 299 -1.87 -18.73 5.74
CA LEU A 299 -1.53 -20.07 6.20
C LEU A 299 -2.84 -20.69 6.72
N LYS A 300 -3.43 -21.58 5.92
CA LYS A 300 -4.69 -22.27 6.25
C LYS A 300 -4.65 -23.70 5.74
N ARG A 301 -5.69 -24.49 6.03
CA ARG A 301 -5.76 -25.88 5.56
C ARG A 301 -6.10 -25.93 4.07
N TYR A 302 -5.25 -26.61 3.31
CA TYR A 302 -5.42 -26.82 1.88
C TYR A 302 -5.71 -28.30 1.62
N GLY A 303 -6.90 -28.59 1.06
CA GLY A 303 -7.37 -29.96 0.83
C GLY A 303 -7.41 -30.82 2.10
N ASN A 304 -7.23 -32.13 1.93
CA ASN A 304 -7.16 -33.12 3.02
C ASN A 304 -5.72 -33.50 3.38
N LEU A 305 -4.74 -32.62 3.13
CA LEU A 305 -3.32 -32.89 3.31
C LEU A 305 -2.93 -33.15 4.78
N PRO A 306 -2.41 -34.34 5.15
CA PRO A 306 -1.84 -34.62 6.47
C PRO A 306 -0.95 -33.51 7.05
N SER A 307 -0.10 -32.89 6.24
CA SER A 307 0.85 -31.84 6.63
C SER A 307 0.15 -30.54 7.04
N PHE A 308 -1.04 -30.27 6.48
CA PHE A 308 -1.89 -29.14 6.85
C PHE A 308 -2.91 -29.47 7.95
N LYS A 309 -3.10 -30.75 8.29
CA LYS A 309 -4.14 -31.20 9.24
C LYS A 309 -4.09 -30.50 10.60
N ASN A 310 -2.90 -30.12 11.06
CA ASN A 310 -2.67 -29.45 12.34
C ASN A 310 -2.18 -27.99 12.17
N VAL A 311 -2.15 -27.46 10.95
CA VAL A 311 -1.79 -26.06 10.69
C VAL A 311 -2.90 -25.15 11.22
N PRO A 312 -2.56 -24.08 11.98
CA PRO A 312 -3.53 -23.07 12.41
C PRO A 312 -3.91 -22.16 11.24
N GLU A 313 -5.14 -21.66 11.23
CA GLU A 313 -5.60 -20.71 10.22
C GLU A 313 -5.26 -19.27 10.64
N VAL A 314 -4.24 -18.70 10.00
CA VAL A 314 -3.62 -17.41 10.32
C VAL A 314 -3.14 -16.69 9.05
N ILE A 315 -3.04 -15.36 9.12
CA ILE A 315 -2.27 -14.58 8.14
C ILE A 315 -0.82 -14.53 8.61
N PHE A 316 0.06 -15.30 7.96
CA PHE A 316 1.44 -15.51 8.40
C PHE A 316 2.39 -14.44 7.80
N PRO A 317 3.12 -13.67 8.63
CA PRO A 317 4.02 -12.63 8.14
C PRO A 317 5.30 -13.21 7.54
N ILE A 318 5.73 -12.66 6.40
CA ILE A 318 6.99 -13.04 5.72
C ILE A 318 8.08 -12.03 6.08
N LEU A 319 7.83 -10.75 5.76
CA LEU A 319 8.75 -9.65 5.97
C LEU A 319 7.99 -8.32 6.03
N TRP A 320 8.64 -7.31 6.57
CA TRP A 320 8.19 -5.92 6.48
C TRP A 320 9.32 -5.02 5.99
N VAL A 321 8.95 -3.91 5.36
CA VAL A 321 9.84 -2.96 4.70
C VAL A 321 9.57 -1.56 5.25
N ASN A 322 10.64 -0.78 5.42
CA ASN A 322 10.59 0.66 5.65
C ASN A 322 11.27 1.36 4.47
N GLU A 323 10.48 1.89 3.55
CA GLU A 323 11.01 2.82 2.55
C GLU A 323 10.91 4.23 3.13
N SER A 324 12.06 4.85 3.39
CA SER A 324 12.10 6.18 3.99
C SER A 324 13.05 7.13 3.27
N ALA A 325 12.55 8.34 3.01
CA ALA A 325 13.32 9.47 2.50
C ALA A 325 13.32 10.59 3.54
N ASN A 326 14.46 11.26 3.71
CA ASN A 326 14.60 12.42 4.58
C ASN A 326 15.40 13.48 3.83
N VAL A 327 14.88 14.69 3.74
CA VAL A 327 15.63 15.82 3.17
C VAL A 327 16.79 16.14 4.11
N ASP A 328 18.03 16.07 3.62
CA ASP A 328 19.22 16.33 4.41
C ASP A 328 19.36 17.82 4.79
N ALA A 329 20.38 18.15 5.58
CA ALA A 329 20.57 19.51 6.08
C ALA A 329 20.90 20.53 4.97
N ASP A 330 21.61 20.12 3.93
CA ASP A 330 22.07 21.00 2.85
C ASP A 330 20.91 21.27 1.88
N MET A 331 20.20 20.23 1.45
CA MET A 331 18.96 20.34 0.68
C MET A 331 17.86 21.07 1.45
N SER A 332 17.75 20.83 2.77
CA SER A 332 16.84 21.63 3.63
C SER A 332 17.20 23.11 3.61
N GLN A 333 18.49 23.46 3.55
CA GLN A 333 18.92 24.85 3.48
C GLN A 333 18.66 25.47 2.09
N GLU A 334 18.71 24.68 1.01
CA GLU A 334 18.23 25.10 -0.31
C GLU A 334 16.72 25.32 -0.33
N VAL A 335 15.91 24.36 0.13
CA VAL A 335 14.45 24.50 0.25
C VAL A 335 14.09 25.71 1.13
N ARG A 336 14.78 25.90 2.26
CA ARG A 336 14.58 27.05 3.14
C ARG A 336 14.87 28.38 2.45
N ASN A 337 15.92 28.46 1.62
CA ASN A 337 16.28 29.68 0.89
C ASN A 337 15.39 29.95 -0.33
N ALA A 338 14.96 28.91 -1.04
CA ALA A 338 14.12 29.02 -2.23
C ALA A 338 12.63 29.27 -1.89
N VAL A 339 12.15 28.67 -0.79
CA VAL A 339 10.74 28.69 -0.38
C VAL A 339 10.52 29.56 0.85
N PHE A 340 11.08 29.15 1.99
CA PHE A 340 10.66 29.67 3.29
C PHE A 340 11.08 31.14 3.52
N VAL A 341 12.32 31.49 3.18
CA VAL A 341 12.87 32.85 3.37
C VAL A 341 12.11 33.90 2.56
N PRO A 342 11.87 33.74 1.23
CA PRO A 342 11.06 34.70 0.47
C PRO A 342 9.68 34.95 1.06
N PHE A 343 8.97 33.89 1.46
CA PHE A 343 7.64 34.02 2.07
C PHE A 343 7.67 34.76 3.40
N VAL A 344 8.61 34.44 4.30
CA VAL A 344 8.74 35.13 5.60
C VAL A 344 9.13 36.61 5.41
N VAL A 345 9.99 36.92 4.44
CA VAL A 345 10.37 38.30 4.10
C VAL A 345 9.17 39.08 3.56
N VAL A 346 8.38 38.49 2.65
CA VAL A 346 7.14 39.11 2.14
C VAL A 346 6.12 39.32 3.25
N ASP A 347 5.85 38.31 4.08
CA ASP A 347 4.92 38.41 5.22
C ASP A 347 5.34 39.54 6.19
N ALA A 348 6.64 39.64 6.49
CA ALA A 348 7.19 40.68 7.36
C ALA A 348 7.09 42.09 6.75
N ILE A 349 7.39 42.25 5.46
CA ILE A 349 7.26 43.53 4.74
C ILE A 349 5.79 43.95 4.66
N CYS A 350 4.89 43.05 4.27
CA CYS A 350 3.46 43.34 4.20
C CYS A 350 2.88 43.70 5.58
N GLY A 351 3.22 42.93 6.62
CA GLY A 351 2.78 43.22 8.00
C GLY A 351 3.26 44.57 8.52
N SER A 352 4.53 44.92 8.26
CA SER A 352 5.08 46.21 8.68
C SER A 352 4.52 47.40 7.87
N LEU A 353 4.25 47.24 6.57
CA LEU A 353 3.54 48.24 5.75
C LEU A 353 2.11 48.48 6.26
N ILE A 354 1.38 47.42 6.62
CA ILE A 354 0.02 47.51 7.21
C ILE A 354 0.08 48.26 8.55
N ALA A 355 1.05 47.94 9.42
CA ALA A 355 1.22 48.61 10.71
C ALA A 355 1.54 50.12 10.55
N VAL A 356 2.40 50.48 9.60
CA VAL A 356 2.70 51.89 9.26
C VAL A 356 1.46 52.59 8.71
N GLY A 357 0.70 51.96 7.81
CA GLY A 357 -0.55 52.51 7.29
C GLY A 357 -1.58 52.77 8.39
N ALA A 358 -1.78 51.80 9.29
CA ALA A 358 -2.67 51.95 10.45
C ALA A 358 -2.22 53.09 11.38
N LEU A 359 -0.91 53.21 11.65
CA LEU A 359 -0.36 54.31 12.47
C LEU A 359 -0.62 55.68 11.82
N LEU A 360 -0.42 55.81 10.51
CA LEU A 360 -0.69 57.06 9.76
C LEU A 360 -2.19 57.42 9.78
N LEU A 361 -3.08 56.44 9.71
CA LEU A 361 -4.53 56.65 9.87
C LEU A 361 -4.90 57.12 11.29
N VAL A 362 -4.29 56.55 12.33
CA VAL A 362 -4.48 57.03 13.73
C VAL A 362 -3.95 58.46 13.91
N LEU A 363 -2.76 58.76 13.39
CA LEU A 363 -2.15 60.10 13.49
C LEU A 363 -2.93 61.16 12.72
N SER A 364 -3.43 60.84 11.52
CA SER A 364 -4.28 61.75 10.73
C SER A 364 -5.65 61.96 11.39
N GLY A 365 -6.27 60.92 11.93
CA GLY A 365 -7.51 61.03 12.72
C GLY A 365 -7.33 61.90 13.96
N PHE A 366 -6.23 61.72 14.71
CA PHE A 366 -5.91 62.57 15.87
C PHE A 366 -5.69 64.03 15.47
N ARG A 367 -4.93 64.29 14.39
CA ARG A 367 -4.74 65.64 13.83
C ARG A 367 -6.07 66.29 13.41
N PHE A 368 -6.94 65.54 12.72
CA PHE A 368 -8.25 66.02 12.30
C PHE A 368 -9.14 66.40 13.49
N LEU A 369 -9.20 65.55 14.52
CA LEU A 369 -9.95 65.83 15.75
C LEU A 369 -9.40 67.06 16.49
N HIS A 370 -8.08 67.24 16.52
CA HIS A 370 -7.45 68.42 17.12
C HIS A 370 -7.78 69.69 16.33
N ILE A 371 -7.68 69.68 14.99
CA ILE A 371 -8.01 70.83 14.14
C ILE A 371 -9.49 71.19 14.31
N LYS A 372 -10.39 70.21 14.33
CA LYS A 372 -11.83 70.43 14.55
C LYS A 372 -12.09 71.08 15.91
N ARG A 373 -11.47 70.60 16.99
CA ARG A 373 -11.60 71.19 18.33
C ARG A 373 -11.10 72.63 18.39
N SER A 374 -9.95 72.94 17.79
CA SER A 374 -9.46 74.33 17.72
C SER A 374 -10.42 75.24 16.93
N ALA A 375 -10.93 74.78 15.79
CA ALA A 375 -11.90 75.53 14.98
C ALA A 375 -13.30 75.67 15.63
N GLU A 376 -13.64 74.83 16.61
CA GLU A 376 -14.82 74.99 17.47
C GLU A 376 -14.56 75.97 18.63
N GLN A 377 -13.33 76.06 19.14
CA GLN A 377 -12.92 77.06 20.13
C GLN A 377 -12.81 78.48 19.55
N ASP A 378 -12.31 78.63 18.32
CA ASP A 378 -12.19 79.93 17.63
C ASP A 378 -13.55 80.56 17.22
N LYS A 379 -14.67 79.87 17.48
CA LYS A 379 -16.05 80.33 17.18
C LYS A 379 -16.86 80.73 18.41
N LEU A 380 -16.24 80.74 19.58
CA LEU A 380 -16.89 80.90 20.90
C LEU A 380 -16.30 82.12 21.63
#